data_AF-A0A933Q3B0-F1
#
_entry.id   AF-A0A933Q3B0-F1
#
_cell.length_a   1.000
_cell.length_b   1.000
_cell.length_c   1.000
_cell.angle_alpha   90.00
_cell.angle_beta   90.00
_cell.angle_gamma   90.00
#
_symmetry.space_group_name_H-M   'P 1'
#
loop_
_entity.id
_entity.type
_entity.pdbx_description
1 polymer ?
#
loop_
_entity_poly.entity_id
_entity_poly.type
_entity_poly.pdbx_seq_one_letter_code
_entity_poly.pdbx_strand_id
1 'polypeptide(L)'
;MFLKLIKSSNPKDICVPMIIKSFLAILFSASIFAQIPTIMRYQGFMYSNGTPYTGSADFIFQIYDAPAGGFLLWSSTNGITYDTLAVSNGIFTYILGSSNSLTNLFWTGNGTFLQIVYKMPAGTGNWTTNTSRIQFIAAPYAFAAERSLDSNPVGTILPYYGNANHLTNTYNNRYLICDGRSIGKSNSGASNSGDLYKDLYLLIYQINSNADYAAATNAWMNNRLVVLPDMRGRFLRGNDGSAGRDPNKTARSNETGTIIGDRIGSVQGDTFQGHWHELRKDETNVSGISPSGYGSTGFVNPGATHVFTGAIAKDMLPDTSIVSNKDPRNTNETRPKNISINYIIKY
;
A
#
# COMPACT_ATOMS: atom_id res chain seq x y z
N MET A 1 56.73 10.85 -36.53
CA MET A 1 56.20 10.15 -37.72
C MET A 1 54.70 10.41 -37.79
N PHE A 2 54.30 11.32 -38.68
CA PHE A 2 52.94 11.69 -39.12
C PHE A 2 51.81 11.87 -38.10
N LEU A 3 51.72 13.09 -37.56
CA LEU A 3 50.44 13.72 -37.17
C LEU A 3 49.65 14.00 -38.46
N LYS A 4 48.66 13.17 -38.79
CA LYS A 4 47.77 13.41 -39.94
C LYS A 4 46.56 14.21 -39.45
N LEU A 5 46.66 15.54 -39.60
CA LEU A 5 45.53 16.48 -39.51
C LEU A 5 44.42 16.04 -40.47
N ILE A 6 43.33 15.49 -39.94
CA ILE A 6 42.09 15.28 -40.70
C ILE A 6 41.36 16.63 -40.73
N LYS A 7 41.43 17.29 -41.88
CA LYS A 7 40.67 18.48 -42.23
C LYS A 7 39.52 18.02 -43.13
N SER A 8 38.26 18.10 -42.64
CA SER A 8 37.03 17.87 -43.41
C SER A 8 35.85 18.32 -42.53
N SER A 9 35.39 19.58 -42.59
CA SER A 9 34.44 20.19 -43.54
C SER A 9 32.96 19.85 -43.29
N ASN A 10 32.37 20.41 -42.22
CA ASN A 10 31.00 21.01 -42.13
C ASN A 10 30.50 21.03 -40.68
N PRO A 11 29.91 22.13 -40.17
CA PRO A 11 29.43 22.22 -38.79
C PRO A 11 28.21 21.33 -38.48
N LYS A 12 27.61 20.68 -39.49
CA LYS A 12 26.46 19.79 -39.35
C LYS A 12 26.84 18.34 -39.01
N ASP A 13 28.07 17.92 -39.31
CA ASP A 13 28.51 16.52 -39.19
C ASP A 13 29.11 16.19 -37.82
N ILE A 14 29.32 17.20 -36.96
CA ILE A 14 29.81 17.03 -35.58
C ILE A 14 28.65 16.81 -34.60
N CYS A 15 27.47 17.39 -34.87
CA CYS A 15 26.32 17.32 -33.96
C CYS A 15 25.64 15.95 -33.95
N VAL A 16 25.53 15.26 -35.09
CA VAL A 16 24.80 13.98 -35.21
C VAL A 16 25.48 12.80 -34.48
N PRO A 17 26.80 12.54 -34.60
CA PRO A 17 27.44 11.46 -33.86
C PRO A 17 27.58 11.76 -32.36
N MET A 18 27.55 13.04 -31.96
CA MET A 18 27.58 13.45 -30.55
C MET A 18 26.22 13.24 -29.87
N ILE A 19 25.12 13.52 -30.58
CA ILE A 19 23.75 13.25 -30.09
C ILE A 19 23.48 11.74 -29.98
N ILE A 20 23.95 10.93 -30.93
CA ILE A 20 23.75 9.46 -30.90
C ILE A 20 24.54 8.79 -29.76
N LYS A 21 25.78 9.25 -29.48
CA LYS A 21 26.57 8.74 -28.33
C LYS A 21 25.99 9.18 -26.98
N SER A 22 25.40 10.38 -26.89
CA SER A 22 24.71 10.84 -25.68
C SER A 22 23.36 10.15 -25.45
N PHE A 23 22.65 9.72 -26.50
CA PHE A 23 21.38 8.98 -26.36
C PHE A 23 21.60 7.50 -25.98
N LEU A 24 22.68 6.87 -26.44
CA LEU A 24 23.01 5.47 -26.11
C LEU A 24 23.53 5.30 -24.67
N ALA A 25 24.11 6.35 -24.07
CA ALA A 25 24.55 6.34 -22.68
C ALA A 25 23.39 6.39 -21.65
N ILE A 26 22.19 6.84 -22.05
CA ILE A 26 21.03 6.95 -21.16
C ILE A 26 20.23 5.63 -21.10
N LEU A 27 20.33 4.77 -22.13
CA LEU A 27 19.66 3.47 -22.19
C LEU A 27 20.33 2.35 -21.35
N PHE A 28 21.52 2.60 -20.79
CA PHE A 28 22.19 1.68 -19.85
C PHE A 28 22.05 2.11 -18.38
N SER A 29 20.93 2.75 -18.05
CA SER A 29 20.47 2.91 -16.67
C SER A 29 19.97 1.58 -16.13
N ALA A 30 20.86 0.58 -16.05
CA ALA A 30 20.54 -0.68 -15.38
C ALA A 30 20.22 -0.35 -13.93
N SER A 31 18.99 -0.63 -13.51
CA SER A 31 18.61 -0.61 -12.10
C SER A 31 19.50 -1.62 -11.39
N ILE A 32 20.54 -1.14 -10.71
CA ILE A 32 21.38 -1.98 -9.86
C ILE A 32 20.53 -2.28 -8.64
N PHE A 33 19.84 -3.43 -8.64
CA PHE A 33 19.30 -3.97 -7.41
C PHE A 33 20.51 -4.34 -6.54
N ALA A 34 20.71 -3.63 -5.44
CA ALA A 34 21.69 -4.03 -4.44
C ALA A 34 21.21 -5.36 -3.84
N GLN A 35 21.76 -6.48 -4.30
CA GLN A 35 21.54 -7.77 -3.66
C GLN A 35 22.28 -7.76 -2.34
N ILE A 36 21.54 -7.55 -1.25
CA ILE A 36 22.09 -7.62 0.10
C ILE A 36 22.48 -9.09 0.35
N PRO A 37 23.74 -9.37 0.74
CA PRO A 37 24.13 -10.73 1.11
C PRO A 37 23.21 -11.30 2.19
N THR A 38 22.62 -12.47 1.96
CA THR A 38 21.72 -13.17 2.90
C THR A 38 22.47 -14.07 3.87
N ILE A 39 23.75 -13.78 4.07
CA ILE A 39 24.68 -14.53 4.91
C ILE A 39 25.29 -13.59 5.96
N MET A 40 25.59 -14.12 7.13
CA MET A 40 26.13 -13.34 8.24
C MET A 40 27.37 -14.02 8.80
N ARG A 41 28.45 -13.25 8.98
CA ARG A 41 29.66 -13.76 9.64
C ARG A 41 29.49 -13.72 11.15
N TYR A 42 29.87 -14.82 11.79
CA TYR A 42 30.00 -14.93 13.24
C TYR A 42 31.44 -15.32 13.58
N GLN A 43 32.02 -14.66 14.59
CA GLN A 43 33.35 -14.98 15.10
C GLN A 43 33.25 -15.18 16.60
N GLY A 44 33.85 -16.25 17.10
CA GLY A 44 33.86 -16.58 18.52
C GLY A 44 35.26 -16.93 19.02
N PHE A 45 35.38 -16.96 20.35
CA PHE A 45 36.59 -17.38 21.04
C PHE A 45 36.29 -18.60 21.91
N MET A 46 37.14 -19.61 21.87
CA MET A 46 36.97 -20.88 22.56
C MET A 46 38.18 -21.19 23.46
N TYR A 47 37.88 -21.55 24.70
CA TYR A 47 38.85 -21.98 25.69
C TYR A 47 38.70 -23.46 25.98
N SER A 48 39.82 -24.13 26.25
CA SER A 48 39.86 -25.48 26.81
C SER A 48 40.67 -25.42 28.10
N ASN A 49 40.06 -25.72 29.25
CA ASN A 49 40.70 -25.68 30.57
C ASN A 49 41.45 -24.37 30.87
N GLY A 50 40.88 -23.23 30.45
CA GLY A 50 41.44 -21.90 30.70
C GLY A 50 42.51 -21.43 29.71
N THR A 51 42.92 -22.26 28.75
CA THR A 51 43.83 -21.84 27.66
C THR A 51 43.09 -21.75 26.32
N PRO A 52 43.48 -20.84 25.41
CA PRO A 52 42.89 -20.76 24.08
C PRO A 52 43.04 -22.09 23.34
N TYR A 53 41.93 -22.65 22.85
CA TYR A 53 41.96 -23.92 22.16
C TYR A 53 42.54 -23.78 20.74
N THR A 54 43.40 -24.70 20.33
CA THR A 54 43.89 -24.80 18.95
C THR A 54 43.68 -26.24 18.45
N GLY A 55 42.98 -26.40 17.34
CA GLY A 55 42.57 -27.69 16.81
C GLY A 55 41.30 -27.60 15.97
N SER A 56 40.67 -28.73 15.67
CA SER A 56 39.36 -28.76 15.01
C SER A 56 38.26 -29.01 16.04
N ALA A 57 37.11 -28.34 15.86
CA ALA A 57 35.92 -28.53 16.69
C ALA A 57 34.66 -28.58 15.83
N ASP A 58 33.67 -29.34 16.27
CA ASP A 58 32.38 -29.47 15.58
C ASP A 58 31.36 -28.52 16.22
N PHE A 59 30.60 -27.84 15.38
CA PHE A 59 29.63 -26.82 15.77
C PHE A 59 28.25 -27.06 15.17
N ILE A 60 27.22 -26.67 15.92
CA ILE A 60 25.85 -26.53 15.45
C ILE A 60 25.38 -25.14 15.92
N PHE A 61 24.98 -24.31 14.97
CA PHE A 61 24.44 -22.98 15.24
C PHE A 61 22.92 -23.05 15.14
N GLN A 62 22.23 -22.44 16.11
CA GLN A 62 20.78 -22.48 16.20
C GLN A 62 20.24 -21.10 16.56
N ILE A 63 19.13 -20.69 15.95
CA ILE A 63 18.48 -19.41 16.21
C ILE A 63 17.11 -19.68 16.82
N TYR A 64 16.83 -19.01 17.93
CA TYR A 64 15.59 -19.12 18.69
C TYR A 64 14.90 -17.75 18.83
N ASP A 65 13.62 -17.78 19.18
CA ASP A 65 12.77 -16.61 19.46
C ASP A 65 12.83 -16.11 20.91
N ALA A 66 13.59 -16.77 21.78
CA ALA A 66 13.68 -16.44 23.21
C ALA A 66 15.12 -16.59 23.77
N PRO A 67 15.48 -15.84 24.83
CA PRO A 67 16.79 -15.92 25.47
C PRO A 67 17.07 -17.28 26.13
N ALA A 68 16.02 -17.98 26.56
CA ALA A 68 16.03 -19.36 27.02
C ALA A 68 14.71 -20.04 26.63
N GLY A 69 14.71 -21.36 26.38
CA GLY A 69 13.52 -22.07 25.88
C GLY A 69 13.17 -21.66 24.44
N GLY A 70 11.89 -21.42 24.16
CA GLY A 70 11.43 -20.91 22.86
C GLY A 70 11.40 -21.92 21.71
N PHE A 71 10.96 -21.45 20.55
CA PHE A 71 10.93 -22.22 19.31
C PHE A 71 12.23 -22.08 18.52
N LEU A 72 12.70 -23.19 17.95
CA LEU A 72 13.83 -23.18 17.02
C LEU A 72 13.35 -22.58 15.69
N LEU A 73 13.92 -21.44 15.30
CA LEU A 73 13.59 -20.74 14.06
C LEU A 73 14.49 -21.17 12.90
N TRP A 74 15.76 -21.50 13.19
CA TRP A 74 16.73 -21.88 12.18
C TRP A 74 17.89 -22.69 12.80
N SER A 75 18.50 -23.57 12.02
CA SER A 75 19.75 -24.24 12.38
C SER A 75 20.71 -24.34 11.20
N SER A 76 22.03 -24.31 11.47
CA SER A 76 23.07 -24.44 10.44
C SER A 76 23.02 -25.77 9.68
N THR A 77 22.38 -26.77 10.26
CA THR A 77 22.31 -28.12 9.72
C THR A 77 21.06 -28.29 8.85
N ASN A 78 21.27 -28.38 7.54
CA ASN A 78 20.22 -28.76 6.58
C ASN A 78 20.46 -30.20 6.09
N GLY A 79 20.28 -31.17 6.99
CA GLY A 79 20.52 -32.61 6.70
C GLY A 79 21.94 -33.11 6.99
N ILE A 80 22.86 -32.25 7.43
CA ILE A 80 24.16 -32.62 8.01
C ILE A 80 24.02 -32.63 9.55
N THR A 81 24.80 -33.43 10.29
CA THR A 81 24.70 -33.45 11.77
C THR A 81 25.42 -32.27 12.44
N TYR A 82 26.51 -31.75 11.87
CA TYR A 82 27.33 -30.65 12.43
C TYR A 82 28.32 -30.09 11.39
N ASP A 83 28.85 -28.88 11.65
CA ASP A 83 29.90 -28.23 10.87
C ASP A 83 31.26 -28.32 11.60
N THR A 84 32.28 -28.91 10.98
CA THR A 84 33.64 -28.95 11.53
C THR A 84 34.42 -27.69 11.15
N LEU A 85 34.90 -26.95 12.15
CA LEU A 85 35.65 -25.71 11.96
C LEU A 85 37.06 -25.81 12.57
N ALA A 86 38.03 -25.18 11.90
CA ALA A 86 39.36 -24.97 12.46
C ALA A 86 39.32 -23.84 13.49
N VAL A 87 39.93 -24.09 14.65
CA VAL A 87 40.11 -23.13 15.73
C VAL A 87 41.60 -22.87 15.90
N SER A 88 42.01 -21.62 15.82
CA SER A 88 43.41 -21.21 15.93
C SER A 88 43.55 -20.16 17.01
N ASN A 89 44.37 -20.43 18.03
CA ASN A 89 44.55 -19.56 19.19
C ASN A 89 43.21 -19.13 19.82
N GLY A 90 42.27 -20.07 19.92
CA GLY A 90 40.92 -19.86 20.43
C GLY A 90 39.94 -19.27 19.43
N ILE A 91 40.36 -18.71 18.31
CA ILE A 91 39.48 -18.03 17.36
C ILE A 91 38.91 -19.01 16.34
N PHE A 92 37.59 -18.94 16.13
CA PHE A 92 36.90 -19.59 15.02
C PHE A 92 36.00 -18.59 14.29
N THR A 93 35.77 -18.82 13.00
CA THR A 93 34.88 -18.01 12.16
C THR A 93 33.88 -18.91 11.45
N TYR A 94 32.61 -18.51 11.46
CA TYR A 94 31.52 -19.20 10.77
C TYR A 94 30.71 -18.22 9.93
N ILE A 95 30.09 -18.71 8.86
CA ILE A 95 29.19 -17.92 8.02
C ILE A 95 27.79 -18.54 8.11
N LEU A 96 26.94 -17.94 8.92
CA LEU A 96 25.51 -18.25 9.02
C LEU A 96 24.85 -18.00 7.66
N GLY A 97 23.95 -18.89 7.25
CA GLY A 97 23.30 -18.79 5.94
C GLY A 97 24.03 -19.50 4.80
N SER A 98 25.28 -19.96 5.00
CA SER A 98 26.09 -20.54 3.93
C SER A 98 25.66 -21.96 3.55
N SER A 99 25.36 -22.80 4.53
CA SER A 99 24.89 -24.19 4.37
C SER A 99 23.37 -24.31 4.38
N ASN A 100 22.71 -23.56 5.26
CA ASN A 100 21.26 -23.45 5.34
C ASN A 100 20.84 -21.99 5.22
N SER A 101 20.01 -21.66 4.23
CA SER A 101 19.65 -20.26 3.95
C SER A 101 18.92 -19.60 5.12
N LEU A 102 19.21 -18.32 5.36
CA LEU A 102 18.50 -17.47 6.32
C LEU A 102 17.25 -16.80 5.72
N THR A 103 16.94 -17.01 4.43
CA THR A 103 15.88 -16.27 3.72
C THR A 103 14.48 -16.41 4.36
N ASN A 104 14.21 -17.53 5.03
CA ASN A 104 12.92 -17.79 5.68
C ASN A 104 12.88 -17.38 7.16
N LEU A 105 13.97 -16.80 7.69
CA LEU A 105 14.02 -16.35 9.07
C LEU A 105 13.33 -15.00 9.20
N PHE A 106 12.21 -14.97 9.93
CA PHE A 106 11.54 -13.74 10.32
C PHE A 106 12.26 -13.13 11.53
N TRP A 107 12.95 -12.01 11.32
CA TRP A 107 13.56 -11.23 12.39
C TRP A 107 12.46 -10.51 13.17
N THR A 108 11.86 -11.19 14.14
CA THR A 108 10.77 -10.62 14.96
C THR A 108 11.31 -9.54 15.89
N GLY A 109 10.53 -8.46 16.10
CA GLY A 109 10.87 -7.38 17.04
C GLY A 109 11.02 -7.80 18.51
N ASN A 110 10.61 -9.02 18.86
CA ASN A 110 10.80 -9.62 20.19
C ASN A 110 12.24 -10.13 20.42
N GLY A 111 13.13 -9.99 19.43
CA GLY A 111 14.52 -10.42 19.49
C GLY A 111 14.73 -11.85 18.99
N THR A 112 15.86 -12.07 18.33
CA THR A 112 16.32 -13.39 17.88
C THR A 112 17.64 -13.72 18.56
N PHE A 113 17.81 -14.98 18.98
CA PHE A 113 18.91 -15.38 19.87
C PHE A 113 19.70 -16.56 19.28
N LEU A 114 21.02 -16.42 19.18
CA LEU A 114 21.95 -17.44 18.71
C LEU A 114 22.39 -18.35 19.86
N GLN A 115 22.17 -19.65 19.69
CA GLN A 115 22.71 -20.73 20.51
C GLN A 115 23.80 -21.47 19.73
N ILE A 116 24.86 -21.85 20.45
CA ILE A 116 26.01 -22.54 19.89
C ILE A 116 26.21 -23.82 20.67
N VAL A 117 26.03 -24.93 19.99
CA VAL A 117 26.33 -26.26 20.50
C VAL A 117 27.64 -26.68 19.85
N TYR A 118 28.63 -27.07 20.64
CA TYR A 118 29.96 -27.36 20.15
C TYR A 118 30.56 -28.59 20.85
N LYS A 119 31.49 -29.26 20.20
CA LYS A 119 32.34 -30.27 20.83
C LYS A 119 33.78 -30.12 20.36
N MET A 120 34.70 -30.31 21.29
CA MET A 120 36.14 -30.29 21.05
C MET A 120 36.79 -31.45 21.82
N PRO A 121 37.75 -32.18 21.23
CA PRO A 121 38.15 -32.15 19.82
C PRO A 121 37.04 -32.65 18.88
N ALA A 122 37.11 -32.28 17.60
CA ALA A 122 36.18 -32.75 16.58
C ALA A 122 36.09 -34.28 16.55
N GLY A 123 34.88 -34.82 16.34
CA GLY A 123 34.62 -36.25 16.30
C GLY A 123 34.61 -36.98 17.66
N THR A 124 35.46 -36.59 18.63
CA THR A 124 35.70 -37.35 19.87
C THR A 124 35.26 -36.66 21.17
N GLY A 125 35.08 -35.34 21.16
CA GLY A 125 34.66 -34.57 22.32
C GLY A 125 33.19 -34.77 22.70
N ASN A 126 32.82 -34.33 23.92
CA ASN A 126 31.44 -34.28 24.37
C ASN A 126 30.74 -33.00 23.90
N TRP A 127 29.47 -33.11 23.53
CA TRP A 127 28.64 -31.97 23.19
C TRP A 127 28.42 -31.07 24.40
N THR A 128 28.77 -29.80 24.23
CA THR A 128 28.60 -28.73 25.21
C THR A 128 27.79 -27.62 24.56
N THR A 129 26.96 -26.94 25.34
CA THR A 129 26.17 -25.79 24.88
C THR A 129 26.59 -24.55 25.63
N ASN A 130 26.62 -23.41 24.96
CA ASN A 130 26.85 -22.13 25.62
C ASN A 130 25.80 -21.87 26.72
N THR A 131 26.23 -21.26 27.83
CA THR A 131 25.37 -20.99 29.00
C THR A 131 24.31 -19.92 28.74
N SER A 132 24.60 -18.97 27.85
CA SER A 132 23.69 -17.88 27.47
C SER A 132 23.65 -17.71 25.97
N ARG A 133 22.44 -17.60 25.39
CA ARG A 133 22.26 -17.28 23.98
C ARG A 133 22.63 -15.83 23.70
N ILE A 134 23.17 -15.58 22.51
CA ILE A 134 23.62 -14.25 22.08
C ILE A 134 22.48 -13.60 21.30
N GLN A 135 21.98 -12.46 21.77
CA GLN A 135 20.95 -11.72 21.04
C GLN A 135 21.54 -11.04 19.80
N PHE A 136 20.86 -11.17 18.66
CA PHE A 136 21.14 -10.33 17.51
C PHE A 136 20.55 -8.94 17.72
N ILE A 137 21.39 -7.92 17.56
CA ILE A 137 21.00 -6.51 17.68
C ILE A 137 21.11 -5.82 16.32
N ALA A 138 20.30 -4.79 16.12
CA ALA A 138 20.34 -3.98 14.91
C ALA A 138 21.68 -3.25 14.78
N ALA A 139 22.20 -3.18 13.55
CA ALA A 139 23.31 -2.28 13.24
C ALA A 139 22.82 -0.81 13.30
N PRO A 140 23.68 0.16 13.68
CA PRO A 140 23.27 1.57 13.76
C PRO A 140 22.62 2.13 12.48
N TYR A 141 23.10 1.73 11.30
CA TYR A 141 22.50 2.15 10.02
C TYR A 141 21.16 1.45 9.71
N ALA A 142 20.87 0.31 10.34
CA ALA A 142 19.58 -0.36 10.18
C ALA A 142 18.43 0.47 10.79
N PHE A 143 18.68 1.28 11.82
CA PHE A 143 17.68 2.22 12.34
C PHE A 143 17.28 3.28 11.30
N ALA A 144 18.21 3.70 10.44
CA ALA A 144 17.88 4.60 9.33
C ALA A 144 17.09 3.90 8.22
N ALA A 145 17.40 2.62 7.95
CA ALA A 145 16.65 1.81 6.99
C ALA A 145 15.22 1.52 7.45
N GLU A 146 14.99 1.34 8.76
CA GLU A 146 13.65 1.20 9.33
C GLU A 146 12.77 2.42 9.02
N ARG A 147 13.35 3.63 9.09
CA ARG A 147 12.65 4.87 8.71
C ARG A 147 12.30 4.97 7.23
N SER A 148 12.93 4.18 6.36
CA SER A 148 12.63 4.16 4.92
C SER A 148 11.38 3.32 4.59
N LEU A 149 10.94 2.43 5.49
CA LEU A 149 9.71 1.63 5.33
C LEU A 149 8.43 2.41 5.73
N ASP A 150 8.58 3.63 6.24
CA ASP A 150 7.50 4.56 6.58
C ASP A 150 7.36 5.69 5.54
N SER A 151 7.54 5.38 4.26
CA SER A 151 7.49 6.37 3.18
C SER A 151 6.13 7.04 3.00
N ASN A 152 5.05 6.41 3.47
CA ASN A 152 3.70 6.96 3.40
C ASN A 152 3.27 7.52 4.76
N PRO A 153 2.87 8.80 4.85
CA PRO A 153 2.39 9.37 6.09
C PRO A 153 1.13 8.65 6.58
N VAL A 154 0.93 8.64 7.90
CA VAL A 154 -0.29 8.11 8.52
C VAL A 154 -1.51 8.79 7.90
N GLY A 155 -2.56 8.01 7.64
CA GLY A 155 -3.76 8.46 6.94
C GLY A 155 -3.68 8.41 5.41
N THR A 156 -2.53 8.03 4.83
CA THR A 156 -2.44 7.81 3.38
C THR A 156 -3.39 6.68 2.97
N ILE A 157 -4.22 6.96 1.94
CA ILE A 157 -5.16 5.99 1.39
C ILE A 157 -4.67 5.50 0.04
N LEU A 158 -4.60 4.18 -0.13
CA LEU A 158 -4.15 3.53 -1.37
C LEU A 158 -5.19 2.53 -1.90
N PRO A 159 -5.29 2.37 -3.24
CA PRO A 159 -6.01 1.26 -3.84
C PRO A 159 -5.29 -0.06 -3.56
N TYR A 160 -6.03 -1.10 -3.23
CA TYR A 160 -5.49 -2.42 -2.85
C TYR A 160 -6.34 -3.55 -3.42
N TYR A 161 -5.70 -4.47 -4.14
CA TYR A 161 -6.39 -5.60 -4.78
C TYR A 161 -6.59 -6.81 -3.84
N GLY A 162 -5.81 -6.91 -2.74
CA GLY A 162 -5.88 -8.03 -1.80
C GLY A 162 -7.03 -7.92 -0.79
N ASN A 163 -7.22 -8.97 0.01
CA ASN A 163 -8.22 -9.02 1.08
C ASN A 163 -7.62 -8.67 2.46
N ALA A 164 -8.48 -8.59 3.49
CA ALA A 164 -8.06 -8.26 4.85
C ALA A 164 -7.02 -9.25 5.43
N ASN A 165 -7.13 -10.53 5.07
CA ASN A 165 -6.25 -11.59 5.57
C ASN A 165 -4.83 -11.48 5.02
N HIS A 166 -4.65 -10.86 3.85
CA HIS A 166 -3.33 -10.60 3.27
C HIS A 166 -2.62 -9.42 3.95
N LEU A 167 -3.36 -8.47 4.53
CA LEU A 167 -2.77 -7.36 5.30
C LEU A 167 -2.21 -7.83 6.65
N THR A 168 -2.78 -8.88 7.24
CA THR A 168 -2.37 -9.40 8.56
C THR A 168 -1.23 -10.41 8.51
N ASN A 169 -1.05 -11.15 7.41
CA ASN A 169 -0.09 -12.26 7.31
C ASN A 169 1.17 -11.95 6.49
N THR A 170 1.24 -10.84 5.76
CA THR A 170 2.28 -10.66 4.73
C THR A 170 2.71 -9.19 4.65
N TYR A 171 3.83 -8.86 5.34
CA TYR A 171 4.64 -7.65 5.20
C TYR A 171 4.07 -6.27 5.58
N ASN A 172 2.85 -6.10 6.12
CA ASN A 172 2.38 -4.74 6.42
C ASN A 172 1.30 -4.63 7.51
N ASN A 173 1.71 -4.87 8.77
CA ASN A 173 0.92 -4.57 9.97
C ASN A 173 0.82 -3.04 10.23
N ARG A 174 0.54 -2.28 9.17
CA ARG A 174 0.59 -0.81 9.10
C ARG A 174 -0.54 -0.23 8.23
N TYR A 175 -1.38 -1.08 7.62
CA TYR A 175 -2.54 -0.65 6.84
C TYR A 175 -3.83 -1.35 7.27
N LEU A 176 -4.95 -0.64 7.20
CA LEU A 176 -6.28 -1.17 7.49
C LEU A 176 -7.21 -0.93 6.31
N ILE A 177 -8.21 -1.79 6.11
CA ILE A 177 -9.24 -1.56 5.09
C ILE A 177 -10.18 -0.44 5.53
N CYS A 178 -10.49 0.48 4.62
CA CYS A 178 -11.50 1.54 4.78
C CYS A 178 -12.92 0.99 4.59
N ASP A 179 -13.41 0.23 5.58
CA ASP A 179 -14.72 -0.45 5.57
C ASP A 179 -15.73 0.13 6.57
N GLY A 180 -15.43 1.29 7.18
CA GLY A 180 -16.30 1.93 8.15
C GLY A 180 -16.28 1.31 9.56
N ARG A 181 -15.55 0.21 9.78
CA ARG A 181 -15.58 -0.45 11.10
C ARG A 181 -14.84 0.35 12.15
N SER A 182 -15.26 0.14 13.39
CA SER A 182 -14.55 0.65 14.55
C SER A 182 -13.50 -0.35 15.03
N ILE A 183 -12.28 0.14 15.29
CA ILE A 183 -11.16 -0.63 15.85
C ILE A 183 -10.80 -0.09 17.23
N GLY A 184 -10.34 -0.97 18.12
CA GLY A 184 -10.04 -0.64 19.51
C GLY A 184 -11.06 -1.22 20.50
N LYS A 185 -10.69 -1.17 21.79
CA LYS A 185 -11.42 -1.68 22.96
C LYS A 185 -12.03 -3.08 22.78
N SER A 186 -11.19 -4.11 22.94
CA SER A 186 -11.51 -5.53 23.21
C SER A 186 -12.42 -6.32 22.24
N ASN A 187 -13.21 -5.69 21.36
CA ASN A 187 -14.15 -6.41 20.47
C ASN A 187 -13.68 -6.52 19.01
N SER A 188 -12.46 -6.10 18.69
CA SER A 188 -11.93 -6.09 17.32
C SER A 188 -10.62 -6.88 17.14
N GLY A 189 -10.28 -7.78 18.08
CA GLY A 189 -9.03 -8.57 18.04
C GLY A 189 -7.76 -7.79 18.38
N ALA A 190 -7.89 -6.48 18.66
CA ALA A 190 -6.81 -5.64 19.15
C ALA A 190 -6.74 -5.71 20.69
N SER A 191 -6.26 -6.84 21.23
CA SER A 191 -5.92 -6.95 22.64
C SER A 191 -4.67 -6.11 22.91
N ASN A 192 -4.77 -5.07 23.74
CA ASN A 192 -3.65 -4.29 24.30
C ASN A 192 -2.70 -3.57 23.30
N SER A 193 -3.21 -3.02 22.20
CA SER A 193 -2.44 -2.18 21.27
C SER A 193 -2.48 -0.69 21.65
N GLY A 194 -2.16 -0.35 22.91
CA GLY A 194 -2.46 0.94 23.56
C GLY A 194 -1.98 2.21 22.84
N ASP A 195 -1.04 2.11 21.91
CA ASP A 195 -0.56 3.22 21.08
C ASP A 195 -0.47 2.90 19.57
N LEU A 196 -0.72 1.65 19.15
CA LEU A 196 -0.45 1.24 17.75
C LEU A 196 -1.27 2.03 16.72
N TYR A 197 -2.50 2.40 17.06
CA TYR A 197 -3.42 3.15 16.19
C TYR A 197 -3.55 4.61 16.60
N LYS A 198 -2.73 5.08 17.56
CA LYS A 198 -2.89 6.39 18.16
C LYS A 198 -2.72 7.50 17.14
N ASP A 199 -1.70 7.42 16.30
CA ASP A 199 -1.43 8.45 15.30
C ASP A 199 -2.58 8.55 14.29
N LEU A 200 -3.13 7.41 13.86
CA LEU A 200 -4.32 7.39 13.00
C LEU A 200 -5.55 7.95 13.71
N TYR A 201 -5.76 7.60 14.98
CA TYR A 201 -6.85 8.15 15.77
C TYR A 201 -6.76 9.67 15.88
N LEU A 202 -5.60 10.19 16.25
CA LEU A 202 -5.36 11.62 16.42
C LEU A 202 -5.68 12.35 15.11
N LEU A 203 -5.16 11.85 13.98
CA LEU A 203 -5.43 12.41 12.66
C LEU A 203 -6.94 12.45 12.35
N ILE A 204 -7.63 11.30 12.44
CA ILE A 204 -9.06 11.20 12.12
C ILE A 204 -9.88 12.07 13.07
N TYR A 205 -9.55 12.09 14.35
CA TYR A 205 -10.27 12.88 15.35
C TYR A 205 -10.10 14.38 15.12
N GLN A 206 -8.89 14.84 14.85
CA GLN A 206 -8.62 16.24 14.51
C GLN A 206 -9.39 16.66 13.26
N ILE A 207 -9.42 15.81 12.22
CA ILE A 207 -10.17 16.08 10.99
C ILE A 207 -11.67 16.13 11.27
N ASN A 208 -12.23 15.15 11.96
CA ASN A 208 -13.67 15.01 12.13
C ASN A 208 -14.24 16.06 13.09
N SER A 209 -13.54 16.29 14.21
CA SER A 209 -13.99 17.18 15.28
C SER A 209 -13.47 18.60 15.15
N ASN A 210 -12.62 18.89 14.16
CA ASN A 210 -11.88 20.15 14.05
C ASN A 210 -11.16 20.51 15.38
N ALA A 211 -10.63 19.48 16.04
CA ALA A 211 -10.06 19.58 17.37
C ALA A 211 -8.54 19.81 17.28
N ASP A 212 -7.99 20.47 18.30
CA ASP A 212 -6.55 20.57 18.45
C ASP A 212 -5.93 19.24 18.92
N TYR A 213 -4.60 19.16 18.87
CA TYR A 213 -3.87 17.96 19.24
C TYR A 213 -4.10 17.55 20.71
N ALA A 214 -4.26 18.52 21.61
CA ALA A 214 -4.48 18.29 23.03
C ALA A 214 -5.86 17.65 23.29
N ALA A 215 -6.93 18.18 22.69
CA ALA A 215 -8.27 17.61 22.80
C ALA A 215 -8.34 16.21 22.16
N ALA A 216 -7.67 16.00 21.01
CA ALA A 216 -7.58 14.69 20.39
C ALA A 216 -6.87 13.67 21.30
N THR A 217 -5.77 14.08 21.93
CA THR A 217 -5.02 13.23 22.88
C THR A 217 -5.87 12.87 24.10
N ASN A 218 -6.60 13.83 24.67
CA ASN A 218 -7.50 13.56 25.79
C ASN A 218 -8.63 12.60 25.39
N ALA A 219 -9.22 12.77 24.20
CA ALA A 219 -10.25 11.87 23.70
C ALA A 219 -9.73 10.44 23.47
N TRP A 220 -8.49 10.30 22.97
CA TRP A 220 -7.82 9.01 22.83
C TRP A 220 -7.73 8.29 24.17
N MET A 221 -7.24 8.98 25.21
CA MET A 221 -7.05 8.40 26.53
C MET A 221 -8.36 7.90 27.15
N ASN A 222 -9.50 8.51 26.80
CA ASN A 222 -10.81 8.18 27.34
C ASN A 222 -11.51 7.00 26.62
N ASN A 223 -11.41 6.89 25.29
CA ASN A 223 -12.24 5.93 24.53
C ASN A 223 -11.44 4.91 23.69
N ARG A 224 -10.21 5.25 23.25
CA ARG A 224 -9.32 4.39 22.44
C ARG A 224 -10.00 3.65 21.28
N LEU A 225 -10.96 4.30 20.63
CA LEU A 225 -11.79 3.74 19.56
C LEU A 225 -11.58 4.55 18.29
N VAL A 226 -11.08 3.93 17.22
CA VAL A 226 -10.93 4.59 15.92
C VAL A 226 -12.04 4.12 15.00
N VAL A 227 -12.78 5.04 14.38
CA VAL A 227 -13.74 4.72 13.33
C VAL A 227 -13.06 4.93 11.99
N LEU A 228 -12.92 3.86 11.20
CA LEU A 228 -12.31 3.95 9.88
C LEU A 228 -13.25 4.63 8.87
N PRO A 229 -12.74 5.31 7.84
CA PRO A 229 -13.58 5.77 6.73
C PRO A 229 -14.25 4.58 6.02
N ASP A 230 -15.49 4.76 5.55
CA ASP A 230 -16.12 3.82 4.62
C ASP A 230 -16.02 4.37 3.19
N MET A 231 -15.25 3.69 2.36
CA MET A 231 -14.95 4.11 0.99
C MET A 231 -15.59 3.21 -0.07
N ARG A 232 -16.38 2.23 0.34
CA ARG A 232 -16.99 1.27 -0.57
C ARG A 232 -18.04 1.96 -1.44
N GLY A 233 -17.98 1.71 -2.73
CA GLY A 233 -18.93 2.28 -3.71
C GLY A 233 -18.76 3.78 -3.96
N ARG A 234 -17.61 4.37 -3.61
CA ARG A 234 -17.37 5.81 -3.73
C ARG A 234 -16.26 6.14 -4.70
N PHE A 235 -16.42 7.30 -5.34
CA PHE A 235 -15.33 7.93 -6.08
C PHE A 235 -14.60 8.92 -5.18
N LEU A 236 -13.28 8.99 -5.39
CA LEU A 236 -12.44 10.00 -4.79
C LEU A 236 -12.62 11.34 -5.49
N ARG A 237 -12.58 12.41 -4.69
CA ARG A 237 -12.55 13.79 -5.15
C ARG A 237 -11.47 14.56 -4.40
N GLY A 238 -10.85 15.54 -5.05
CA GLY A 238 -9.98 16.49 -4.37
C GLY A 238 -10.77 17.38 -3.43
N ASN A 239 -10.19 17.71 -2.27
CA ASN A 239 -10.70 18.78 -1.42
C ASN A 239 -10.48 20.13 -2.14
N ASP A 240 -11.44 21.05 -2.06
CA ASP A 240 -11.28 22.34 -2.75
C ASP A 240 -10.21 23.18 -2.07
N GLY A 241 -10.22 23.23 -0.73
CA GLY A 241 -9.15 23.88 0.03
C GLY A 241 -8.99 25.35 -0.37
N SER A 242 -10.11 26.03 -0.66
CA SER A 242 -10.17 27.41 -1.17
C SER A 242 -9.77 27.63 -2.64
N ALA A 243 -9.59 26.57 -3.44
CA ALA A 243 -9.26 26.69 -4.86
C ALA A 243 -10.43 27.23 -5.73
N GLY A 244 -11.67 27.15 -5.25
CA GLY A 244 -12.87 27.62 -5.96
C GLY A 244 -13.28 26.76 -7.16
N ARG A 245 -12.72 25.56 -7.30
CA ARG A 245 -13.03 24.60 -8.37
C ARG A 245 -14.22 23.71 -8.02
N ASP A 246 -14.58 23.66 -6.74
CA ASP A 246 -15.75 22.99 -6.23
C ASP A 246 -16.85 24.01 -5.85
N PRO A 247 -17.85 24.23 -6.72
CA PRO A 247 -18.89 25.22 -6.47
C PRO A 247 -19.81 24.85 -5.29
N ASN A 248 -19.96 23.56 -5.01
CA ASN A 248 -20.91 23.04 -4.02
C ASN A 248 -20.23 22.59 -2.72
N LYS A 249 -18.97 23.02 -2.50
CA LYS A 249 -18.16 22.56 -1.36
C LYS A 249 -18.84 22.73 -0.01
N THR A 250 -19.59 23.81 0.19
CA THR A 250 -20.26 24.15 1.46
C THR A 250 -21.46 23.27 1.80
N ALA A 251 -22.09 22.62 0.80
CA ALA A 251 -23.27 21.79 0.98
C ALA A 251 -22.95 20.32 1.27
N ARG A 252 -21.67 19.94 1.30
CA ARG A 252 -21.22 18.55 1.39
C ARG A 252 -21.16 18.10 2.84
N SER A 253 -21.57 16.87 3.11
CA SER A 253 -21.48 16.27 4.44
C SER A 253 -21.08 14.81 4.37
N ASN A 254 -20.46 14.29 5.43
CA ASN A 254 -20.37 12.84 5.62
C ASN A 254 -21.70 12.28 6.16
N GLU A 255 -21.83 10.96 6.21
CA GLU A 255 -23.06 10.24 6.57
C GLU A 255 -23.46 10.46 8.02
N THR A 256 -22.50 10.75 8.89
CA THR A 256 -22.74 11.06 10.30
C THR A 256 -23.03 12.55 10.54
N GLY A 257 -22.91 13.40 9.50
CA GLY A 257 -23.06 14.86 9.61
C GLY A 257 -21.98 15.55 10.46
N THR A 258 -20.92 14.85 10.88
CA THR A 258 -19.83 15.41 11.70
C THR A 258 -18.85 16.24 10.88
N ILE A 259 -18.74 15.95 9.59
CA ILE A 259 -17.93 16.71 8.63
C ILE A 259 -18.90 17.39 7.67
N ILE A 260 -18.89 18.73 7.68
CA ILE A 260 -19.77 19.58 6.85
C ILE A 260 -18.91 20.63 6.14
N GLY A 261 -19.20 20.86 4.86
CA GLY A 261 -18.57 21.87 4.02
C GLY A 261 -17.29 21.41 3.34
N ASP A 262 -16.42 22.39 3.00
CA ASP A 262 -15.11 22.22 2.34
C ASP A 262 -14.09 21.60 3.32
N ARG A 263 -14.37 20.37 3.75
CA ARG A 263 -13.58 19.62 4.74
C ARG A 263 -13.22 18.25 4.20
N ILE A 264 -12.00 17.82 4.51
CA ILE A 264 -11.51 16.46 4.25
C ILE A 264 -12.44 15.46 4.95
N GLY A 265 -12.82 14.42 4.22
CA GLY A 265 -13.75 13.39 4.71
C GLY A 265 -15.23 13.70 4.46
N SER A 266 -15.58 14.89 3.95
CA SER A 266 -16.94 15.17 3.48
C SER A 266 -17.28 14.27 2.29
N VAL A 267 -18.57 13.93 2.12
CA VAL A 267 -19.09 13.09 1.03
C VAL A 267 -20.06 13.91 0.18
N GLN A 268 -20.40 13.42 -1.01
CA GLN A 268 -21.56 13.90 -1.79
C GLN A 268 -22.31 12.70 -2.33
N GLY A 269 -23.63 12.84 -2.43
CA GLY A 269 -24.43 11.94 -3.26
C GLY A 269 -24.16 12.15 -4.75
N ASP A 270 -24.69 11.23 -5.55
CA ASP A 270 -24.81 11.42 -6.97
C ASP A 270 -25.78 12.58 -7.29
N THR A 271 -25.51 13.28 -8.38
CA THR A 271 -26.40 14.32 -8.89
C THR A 271 -26.20 14.47 -10.39
N PHE A 272 -27.26 14.83 -11.10
CA PHE A 272 -27.23 15.22 -12.51
C PHE A 272 -27.72 16.66 -12.61
N GLN A 273 -26.98 17.51 -13.33
CA GLN A 273 -27.41 18.90 -13.53
C GLN A 273 -28.70 18.93 -14.36
N GLY A 274 -29.72 19.64 -13.88
CA GLY A 274 -30.97 19.79 -14.65
C GLY A 274 -30.70 20.22 -16.09
N HIS A 275 -31.32 19.53 -17.04
CA HIS A 275 -31.21 19.82 -18.47
C HIS A 275 -32.58 19.64 -19.14
N TRP A 276 -32.76 20.27 -20.29
CA TRP A 276 -33.99 20.21 -21.07
C TRP A 276 -33.68 19.78 -22.51
N HIS A 277 -34.68 19.22 -23.18
CA HIS A 277 -34.62 18.85 -24.60
C HIS A 277 -35.71 19.58 -25.36
N GLU A 278 -35.35 20.15 -26.52
CA GLU A 278 -36.32 20.70 -27.47
C GLU A 278 -36.78 19.58 -28.40
N LEU A 279 -38.08 19.29 -28.44
CA LEU A 279 -38.64 18.40 -29.45
C LEU A 279 -39.13 19.25 -30.61
N ARG A 280 -38.38 19.27 -31.72
CA ARG A 280 -38.81 19.90 -32.97
C ARG A 280 -39.60 18.90 -33.81
N LYS A 281 -40.79 19.29 -34.24
CA LYS A 281 -41.60 18.53 -35.18
C LYS A 281 -41.19 18.94 -36.60
N ASP A 282 -40.49 18.07 -37.32
CA ASP A 282 -40.26 18.26 -38.75
C ASP A 282 -41.57 17.94 -39.49
N GLU A 283 -42.35 18.98 -39.80
CA GLU A 283 -43.47 18.87 -40.72
C GLU A 283 -42.92 18.74 -42.14
N THR A 284 -42.45 17.55 -42.51
CA THR A 284 -42.28 17.20 -43.92
C THR A 284 -43.68 17.16 -44.55
N ASN A 285 -43.90 18.05 -45.53
CA ASN A 285 -45.10 18.15 -46.35
C ASN A 285 -45.52 16.78 -46.92
N VAL A 286 -46.39 16.05 -46.21
CA VAL A 286 -47.21 14.99 -46.79
C VAL A 286 -48.59 15.61 -47.05
N SER A 287 -48.88 15.90 -48.32
CA SER A 287 -50.25 16.16 -48.76
C SER A 287 -51.09 14.92 -48.51
N GLY A 288 -51.79 14.90 -47.37
CA GLY A 288 -52.69 13.81 -47.00
C GLY A 288 -53.14 13.89 -45.55
N ILE A 289 -54.19 14.70 -45.31
CA ILE A 289 -54.99 14.80 -44.07
C ILE A 289 -54.30 15.58 -42.92
N SER A 290 -54.70 16.84 -42.76
CA SER A 290 -54.40 17.66 -41.58
C SER A 290 -55.09 17.12 -40.32
N PRO A 291 -54.41 16.95 -39.19
CA PRO A 291 -54.94 17.39 -37.92
C PRO A 291 -54.60 18.88 -37.82
N SER A 292 -55.62 19.71 -37.94
CA SER A 292 -55.59 21.15 -37.79
C SER A 292 -54.76 21.62 -36.59
N GLY A 293 -53.71 22.40 -36.88
CA GLY A 293 -53.20 23.48 -36.04
C GLY A 293 -52.21 23.09 -34.94
N TYR A 294 -50.94 22.90 -35.29
CA TYR A 294 -49.82 23.06 -34.36
C TYR A 294 -49.15 24.43 -34.61
N GLY A 295 -49.86 25.47 -34.19
CA GLY A 295 -49.33 26.82 -34.08
C GLY A 295 -49.27 27.18 -32.60
N SER A 296 -48.11 27.69 -32.18
CA SER A 296 -47.96 28.48 -30.96
C SER A 296 -49.15 29.41 -30.77
N THR A 297 -49.87 29.27 -29.68
CA THR A 297 -50.38 30.37 -28.86
C THR A 297 -50.51 29.77 -27.46
N GLY A 298 -49.86 30.31 -26.44
CA GLY A 298 -50.38 31.56 -25.90
C GLY A 298 -51.83 31.35 -25.48
N PHE A 299 -52.06 31.35 -24.17
CA PHE A 299 -53.38 31.25 -23.51
C PHE A 299 -53.97 29.84 -23.44
N VAL A 300 -53.52 29.06 -22.45
CA VAL A 300 -54.48 28.22 -21.73
C VAL A 300 -54.89 28.98 -20.48
N ASN A 301 -56.21 29.20 -20.37
CA ASN A 301 -56.89 29.55 -19.14
C ASN A 301 -56.24 28.86 -17.92
N PRO A 302 -56.03 29.56 -16.81
CA PRO A 302 -55.56 28.96 -15.57
C PRO A 302 -56.64 27.98 -15.07
N GLY A 303 -56.49 26.70 -15.38
CA GLY A 303 -57.42 25.65 -14.92
C GLY A 303 -57.59 24.43 -15.83
N ALA A 304 -57.08 24.41 -17.06
CA ALA A 304 -57.23 23.25 -17.94
C ALA A 304 -56.09 22.23 -17.74
N THR A 305 -56.41 21.14 -17.04
CA THR A 305 -55.58 19.95 -16.94
C THR A 305 -55.62 19.20 -18.27
N HIS A 306 -54.60 19.36 -19.13
CA HIS A 306 -54.47 18.55 -20.34
C HIS A 306 -53.92 17.16 -19.98
N VAL A 307 -54.79 16.15 -19.96
CA VAL A 307 -54.42 14.75 -19.77
C VAL A 307 -53.84 14.22 -21.08
N PHE A 308 -52.51 14.21 -21.18
CA PHE A 308 -51.80 13.53 -22.26
C PHE A 308 -52.01 12.02 -22.12
N THR A 309 -52.97 11.48 -22.88
CA THR A 309 -53.25 10.05 -22.90
C THR A 309 -52.42 9.41 -24.01
N GLY A 310 -51.34 8.71 -23.66
CA GLY A 310 -50.92 7.53 -24.43
C GLY A 310 -49.48 7.43 -24.95
N ALA A 311 -48.67 8.50 -25.00
CA ALA A 311 -47.30 8.37 -25.53
C ALA A 311 -46.27 9.09 -24.64
N ILE A 312 -45.96 8.46 -23.52
CA ILE A 312 -44.72 8.74 -22.78
C ILE A 312 -43.69 7.83 -23.43
N ALA A 313 -42.61 8.38 -24.00
CA ALA A 313 -41.46 7.57 -24.41
C ALA A 313 -40.86 6.92 -23.16
N LYS A 314 -41.38 5.74 -22.80
CA LYS A 314 -40.96 4.96 -21.63
C LYS A 314 -39.80 4.02 -21.94
N ASP A 315 -39.63 3.71 -23.22
CA ASP A 315 -38.71 2.66 -23.65
C ASP A 315 -37.41 3.27 -24.18
N MET A 316 -36.29 2.67 -23.80
CA MET A 316 -34.98 2.99 -24.32
C MET A 316 -34.97 2.74 -25.84
N LEU A 317 -34.73 3.78 -26.64
CA LEU A 317 -34.59 3.61 -28.08
C LEU A 317 -33.16 3.12 -28.39
N PRO A 318 -32.99 1.99 -29.10
CA PRO A 318 -31.70 1.56 -29.60
C PRO A 318 -31.11 2.64 -30.52
N ASP A 319 -29.79 2.87 -30.43
CA ASP A 319 -29.08 3.66 -31.42
C ASP A 319 -29.01 2.86 -32.73
N THR A 320 -30.03 3.00 -33.56
CA THR A 320 -30.14 2.30 -34.85
C THR A 320 -29.26 2.93 -35.94
N SER A 321 -28.60 4.07 -35.65
CA SER A 321 -27.84 4.84 -36.64
C SER A 321 -26.42 4.34 -36.87
N ILE A 322 -25.89 3.52 -35.95
CA ILE A 322 -24.51 2.99 -36.03
C ILE A 322 -24.53 1.51 -35.59
N VAL A 323 -24.28 0.59 -36.53
CA VAL A 323 -24.21 -0.89 -36.34
C VAL A 323 -23.23 -1.38 -35.24
N SER A 324 -22.44 -0.49 -34.64
CA SER A 324 -21.48 -0.83 -33.57
C SER A 324 -21.87 -0.33 -32.17
N ASN A 325 -22.85 0.56 -32.04
CA ASN A 325 -23.33 0.99 -30.72
C ASN A 325 -24.39 -0.01 -30.24
N LYS A 326 -24.08 -0.71 -29.15
CA LYS A 326 -25.00 -1.66 -28.50
C LYS A 326 -26.15 -0.91 -27.83
N ASP A 327 -27.24 -1.63 -27.53
CA ASP A 327 -28.35 -1.11 -26.74
C ASP A 327 -27.88 -0.40 -25.46
N PRO A 328 -28.57 0.67 -25.02
CA PRO A 328 -28.31 1.29 -23.73
C PRO A 328 -28.30 0.23 -22.63
N ARG A 329 -27.20 0.18 -21.88
CA ARG A 329 -27.05 -0.79 -20.78
C ARG A 329 -28.08 -0.47 -19.70
N ASN A 330 -28.93 -1.45 -19.37
CA ASN A 330 -29.99 -1.33 -18.39
C ASN A 330 -29.62 -2.07 -17.09
N THR A 331 -29.20 -1.31 -16.09
CA THR A 331 -28.92 -1.83 -14.74
C THR A 331 -29.52 -0.90 -13.68
N ASN A 332 -29.62 -1.37 -12.44
CA ASN A 332 -30.17 -0.60 -11.32
C ASN A 332 -29.39 0.67 -10.96
N GLU A 333 -28.23 0.91 -11.58
CA GLU A 333 -27.35 2.03 -11.31
C GLU A 333 -26.71 2.55 -12.63
N THR A 334 -26.58 3.87 -12.74
CA THR A 334 -25.81 4.53 -13.81
C THR A 334 -24.38 4.74 -13.34
N ARG A 335 -23.41 4.05 -13.98
CA ARG A 335 -21.99 4.13 -13.60
C ARG A 335 -21.01 4.00 -14.78
N PRO A 336 -19.80 4.58 -14.68
CA PRO A 336 -18.69 4.24 -15.56
C PRO A 336 -18.33 2.75 -15.45
N LYS A 337 -17.63 2.19 -16.46
CA LYS A 337 -16.98 0.88 -16.29
C LYS A 337 -15.90 1.02 -15.22
N ASN A 338 -15.95 0.19 -14.18
CA ASN A 338 -14.99 0.22 -13.07
C ASN A 338 -14.54 -1.20 -12.69
N ILE A 339 -13.47 -1.27 -11.89
CA ILE A 339 -12.98 -2.49 -11.23
C ILE A 339 -13.19 -2.34 -9.73
N SER A 340 -13.61 -3.42 -9.06
CA SER A 340 -13.74 -3.45 -7.61
C SER A 340 -12.38 -3.71 -6.97
N ILE A 341 -11.96 -2.81 -6.09
CA ILE A 341 -10.75 -2.90 -5.28
C ILE A 341 -11.06 -2.41 -3.86
N ASN A 342 -10.22 -2.79 -2.89
CA ASN A 342 -10.27 -2.23 -1.55
C ASN A 342 -9.53 -0.90 -1.50
N TYR A 343 -9.91 -0.06 -0.55
CA TYR A 343 -9.09 1.06 -0.10
C TYR A 343 -8.46 0.70 1.23
N ILE A 344 -7.17 0.98 1.37
CA ILE A 344 -6.44 0.78 2.62
C ILE A 344 -5.88 2.10 3.14
N ILE A 345 -5.89 2.30 4.46
CA ILE A 345 -5.38 3.47 5.15
C ILE A 345 -4.18 3.10 6.02
N LYS A 346 -3.09 3.89 5.91
CA LYS A 346 -1.91 3.76 6.77
C LYS A 346 -2.26 4.16 8.20
N TYR A 347 -1.90 3.34 9.19
CA TYR A 347 -1.96 3.70 10.61
C TYR A 347 -0.59 3.85 11.25
#